data_AF-A0A9K3ELP5-F1
#
_entry.id   AF-A0A9K3ELP5-F1
#
_cell.length_a   1.000
_cell.length_b   1.000
_cell.length_c   1.000
_cell.angle_alpha   90.00
_cell.angle_beta   90.00
_cell.angle_gamma   90.00
#
_symmetry.space_group_name_H-M   'P 1'
#
loop_
_entity.id
_entity.type
_entity.pdbx_description
1 polymer ?
#
loop_
_entity_poly.entity_id
_entity_poly.type
_entity_poly.pdbx_seq_one_letter_code
_entity_poly.pdbx_strand_id
1 'polypeptide(L)' 'MKNSRLAKYLHISLTGDDMYGGCKNMALSRLQLKNPSSMHSQLSQLISKLSRPCLHALTLGVVN' A
#
# COMPACT_ATOMS: atom_id res chain seq x y z
N MET A 1 7.06 5.39 -10.50
CA MET A 1 8.14 5.79 -9.55
C MET A 1 8.05 7.22 -9.01
N LYS A 2 7.70 8.26 -9.79
CA LYS A 2 7.65 9.65 -9.27
C LYS A 2 6.65 9.83 -8.12
N ASN A 3 5.43 9.31 -8.27
CA ASN A 3 4.37 9.46 -7.25
C ASN A 3 4.71 8.73 -5.94
N SER A 4 5.34 7.56 -6.01
CA SER A 4 5.78 6.84 -4.81
C SER A 4 6.85 7.62 -4.01
N ARG A 5 7.80 8.25 -4.71
CA ARG A 5 8.78 9.14 -4.07
C ARG A 5 8.14 10.34 -3.39
N LEU A 6 7.17 10.99 -4.05
CA LEU A 6 6.43 12.11 -3.45
C LEU A 6 5.65 11.64 -2.21
N ALA A 7 4.97 10.51 -2.30
CA ALA A 7 4.20 9.95 -1.20
C ALA A 7 5.12 9.66 0.01
N LYS A 8 6.29 9.05 -0.22
CA LYS A 8 7.32 8.86 0.82
C LYS A 8 7.81 10.17 1.43
N TYR A 9 8.08 11.19 0.61
CA TYR A 9 8.50 12.51 1.09
C TYR A 9 7.45 13.15 2.00
N LEU A 10 6.17 12.93 1.70
CA LEU A 10 5.04 13.36 2.54
C LEU A 10 4.76 12.43 3.74
N HIS A 11 5.65 11.47 4.03
CA HIS A 11 5.51 10.45 5.07
C HIS A 11 4.28 9.52 4.90
N ILE A 12 3.75 9.40 3.69
CA ILE A 12 2.62 8.54 3.33
C ILE A 12 3.09 7.51 2.31
N SER A 13 3.52 6.33 2.76
CA SER A 13 3.98 5.28 1.84
C SER A 13 2.81 4.52 1.21
N LEU A 14 2.91 4.20 -0.08
CA LEU A 14 1.91 3.40 -0.79
C LEU A 14 1.99 1.94 -0.31
N THR A 15 0.87 1.35 0.10
CA THR A 15 0.84 -0.06 0.51
C THR A 15 1.34 -0.98 -0.59
N GLY A 16 2.22 -1.94 -0.27
CA GLY A 16 2.85 -2.83 -1.24
C GLY A 16 4.08 -2.24 -1.95
N ASP A 17 4.57 -1.08 -1.51
CA ASP A 17 5.79 -0.46 -2.02
C ASP A 17 7.01 -0.76 -1.13
N ASP A 18 7.65 -1.91 -1.38
CA ASP A 18 8.81 -2.34 -0.60
C ASP A 18 10.03 -1.41 -0.77
N MET A 19 10.15 -0.68 -1.88
CA MET A 19 11.26 0.25 -2.12
C MET A 19 11.15 1.55 -1.29
N TYR A 20 9.92 2.02 -1.07
CA TYR A 20 9.69 3.37 -0.51
C TYR A 20 9.03 3.38 0.87
N GLY A 21 8.97 2.23 1.57
CA GLY A 21 8.53 2.15 2.97
C GLY A 21 7.10 1.64 3.17
N GLY A 22 6.44 1.20 2.10
CA GLY A 22 5.12 0.61 2.09
C GLY A 22 5.10 -0.91 2.23
N CYS A 23 6.09 -1.48 2.91
CA CYS A 23 6.29 -2.92 2.95
C CYS A 23 5.06 -3.67 3.47
N LYS A 24 4.80 -4.86 2.89
CA LYS A 24 3.69 -5.75 3.27
C LYS A 24 3.58 -5.99 4.77
N ASN A 25 4.71 -6.21 5.45
CA ASN A 25 4.71 -6.45 6.90
C ASN A 25 4.24 -5.23 7.68
N MET A 26 4.67 -4.02 7.28
CA MET A 26 4.24 -2.78 7.93
C MET A 26 2.74 -2.52 7.70
N ALA A 27 2.25 -2.77 6.49
CA ALA A 27 0.83 -2.68 6.19
C ALA A 27 0.02 -3.69 7.01
N LEU A 28 0.52 -4.92 7.16
CA LEU A 28 -0.10 -5.96 7.96
C LEU A 28 -0.14 -5.57 9.44
N SER A 29 0.96 -5.14 10.03
CA SER A 29 1.01 -4.69 11.43
C SER A 29 0.02 -3.55 11.69
N ARG A 30 -0.06 -2.57 10.79
CA ARG A 30 -1.01 -1.44 10.93
C ARG A 30 -2.47 -1.89 10.80
N LEU A 31 -2.77 -2.80 9.88
CA LEU A 31 -4.12 -3.32 9.71
C LEU A 31 -4.53 -4.20 10.89
N GLN A 32 -3.64 -5.07 11.38
CA GLN A 32 -3.89 -5.91 12.56
C GLN A 32 -4.10 -5.08 13.84
N LEU A 33 -3.37 -3.99 14.04
CA LEU A 33 -3.55 -3.10 15.19
C LEU A 33 -4.96 -2.48 15.24
N LYS A 34 -5.59 -2.27 14.07
CA LYS A 34 -6.90 -1.62 13.94
C LYS A 34 -8.07 -2.60 13.82
N ASN A 35 -7.81 -3.91 13.83
CA ASN A 35 -8.82 -4.94 13.58
C ASN A 35 -8.73 -6.06 14.63
N PRO A 36 -9.85 -6.74 14.94
CA PRO A 36 -9.84 -7.86 15.87
C PRO A 36 -8.97 -9.01 15.37
N SER A 37 -8.41 -9.78 16.31
CA SER A 37 -7.52 -10.92 16.03
C SER A 37 -8.15 -11.98 15.12
N SER A 38 -9.48 -12.12 15.17
CA SER A 38 -10.24 -13.02 14.29
C SER A 38 -10.04 -12.73 12.80
N MET A 39 -9.71 -11.49 12.43
CA MET A 39 -9.50 -11.08 11.04
C MET A 39 -8.03 -11.09 10.60
N HIS A 40 -7.09 -11.34 11.51
CA HIS A 40 -5.64 -11.20 11.23
C HIS A 40 -5.15 -12.17 10.15
N SER A 41 -5.70 -13.40 10.11
CA SER A 41 -5.39 -14.40 9.10
C SER A 41 -5.86 -13.97 7.70
N GLN A 42 -7.08 -13.46 7.60
CA GLN A 42 -7.66 -12.94 6.36
C GLN A 42 -6.89 -11.73 5.85
N LEU A 43 -6.52 -10.80 6.75
CA LEU A 43 -5.70 -9.63 6.42
C LEU A 43 -4.32 -10.04 5.88
N SER A 44 -3.68 -11.04 6.50
CA SER A 44 -2.40 -11.58 6.03
C SER A 44 -2.52 -12.16 4.61
N GLN A 45 -3.58 -12.93 4.35
CA GLN A 45 -3.85 -13.47 3.01
C GLN A 45 -4.14 -12.39 1.96
N LEU A 46 -4.82 -11.31 2.32
CA LEU A 46 -5.09 -10.21 1.39
C LEU A 46 -3.81 -9.44 1.05
N ILE A 47 -2.97 -9.15 2.05
CA ILE A 47 -1.73 -8.40 1.85
C ILE A 47 -0.68 -9.22 1.11
N SER A 48 -0.60 -10.53 1.34
CA SER A 48 0.34 -11.40 0.62
C SER A 48 0.10 -11.36 -0.91
N LYS A 49 -1.17 -11.27 -1.32
CA LYS A 49 -1.62 -11.18 -2.72
C LYS A 49 -1.32 -9.85 -3.41
N LEU A 50 -0.92 -8.79 -2.69
CA LEU A 50 -0.48 -7.54 -3.30
C LEU A 50 0.86 -7.76 -4.01
N SER A 51 0.87 -7.87 -5.33
CA SER A 51 2.10 -8.02 -6.12
C SER A 51 2.72 -6.69 -6.53
N ARG A 52 1.98 -5.59 -6.36
CA ARG A 52 2.37 -4.25 -6.78
C ARG A 52 1.91 -3.21 -5.75
N PRO A 53 2.56 -2.04 -5.69
CA PRO A 53 2.06 -0.92 -4.90
C PRO A 53 0.62 -0.59 -5.26
N CYS A 54 -0.18 -0.21 -4.27
CA CYS A 54 -1.55 0.28 -4.43
C CYS A 54 -1.55 1.66 -5.12
N LEU A 55 -1.25 1.68 -6.42
CA LEU A 55 -1.24 2.84 -7.28
C LEU A 55 -1.93 2.50 -8.59
N HIS A 56 -3.03 3.19 -8.88
CA HIS A 56 -3.80 3.01 -10.11
C HIS A 56 -4.08 4.38 -10.75
N ALA A 57 -3.84 4.50 -12.05
CA ALA A 57 -4.22 5.70 -12.79
C ALA A 57 -5.70 5.57 -13.15
N LEU A 58 -6.56 6.33 -12.48
CA LEU A 58 -8.02 6.23 -12.66
C LEU A 58 -8.52 7.02 -13.87
N THR A 59 -7.90 8.16 -14.16
CA THR A 59 -8.30 9.04 -15.25
C THR A 59 -7.07 9.56 -15.96
N LEU A 60 -7.15 9.68 -17.29
CA LEU A 60 -6.16 10.34 -18.12
C LEU A 60 -6.83 11.55 -18.80
N GLY A 61 -6.27 12.74 -18.58
CA GLY A 61 -6.65 13.95 -19.32
C GLY A 61 -5.64 14.22 -20.42
N VAL A 62 -6.12 14.52 -21.63
CA VAL A 62 -5.30 14.95 -22.76
C VAL A 62 -5.91 16.22 -23.33
N VAL A 63 -5.08 17.19 -23.70
CA VAL A 63 -5.46 18.42 -24.39
C VAL A 63 -4.79 18.40 -25.75
N ASN A 64 -5.55 18.69 -26.81
CA ASN A 64 -5.01 18.82 -28.17
C ASN A 64 -4.25 20.14 -28.35
#